data_AF-A0A8I0MYS8-F1
#
_entry.id   AF-A0A8I0MYS8-F1
#
_cell.length_a   1.000
_cell.length_b   1.000
_cell.length_c   1.000
_cell.angle_alpha   90.00
_cell.angle_beta   90.00
_cell.angle_gamma   90.00
#
_symmetry.space_group_name_H-M   'P 1'
#
loop_
_entity.id
_entity.type
_entity.pdbx_description
1 polymer ?
#
loop_
_entity_poly.entity_id
_entity_poly.type
_entity_poly.pdbx_seq_one_letter_code
_entity_poly.pdbx_strand_id
1 'polypeptide(L)' 'MVISTHRLGLAAFMKMQGCSLEKFENRRFFFATEKTLTDWEIEYSNSCCYRHDLELCELRKLYPTSPRG' A
#
# COMPACT_ATOMS: atom_id res chain seq x y z
N MET A 1 -4.15 -16.38 -1.55
CA MET A 1 -5.03 -15.27 -1.11
C MET A 1 -4.29 -13.96 -1.43
N VAL A 2 -4.90 -13.00 -2.15
CA VAL A 2 -4.18 -11.83 -2.71
C VAL A 2 -4.61 -10.55 -2.00
N ILE A 3 -3.65 -9.81 -1.43
CA ILE A 3 -3.84 -8.44 -0.92
C ILE A 3 -3.63 -7.49 -2.10
N SER A 4 -4.50 -6.49 -2.27
CA SER A 4 -4.32 -5.52 -3.36
C SER A 4 -3.05 -4.70 -3.17
N THR A 5 -2.36 -4.40 -4.28
CA THR A 5 -1.16 -3.55 -4.29
C THR A 5 -1.41 -2.22 -3.57
N HIS A 6 -2.58 -1.63 -3.76
CA HIS A 6 -3.01 -0.41 -3.06
C HIS A 6 -2.95 -0.53 -1.53
N ARG A 7 -3.46 -1.63 -0.95
CA ARG A 7 -3.43 -1.82 0.52
C ARG A 7 -2.03 -2.03 1.05
N LEU A 8 -1.17 -2.68 0.27
CA LEU A 8 0.24 -2.84 0.61
C LEU A 8 0.99 -1.50 0.52
N GLY A 9 0.72 -0.71 -0.53
CA GLY A 9 1.30 0.61 -0.72
C GLY A 9 0.89 1.59 0.38
N LEU A 10 -0.40 1.63 0.74
CA LEU A 10 -0.91 2.41 1.87
C LEU A 10 -0.23 2.02 3.19
N ALA A 11 -0.13 0.72 3.48
CA ALA A 11 0.52 0.23 4.70
C ALA A 11 2.01 0.59 4.74
N ALA A 12 2.70 0.48 3.60
CA ALA A 12 4.10 0.89 3.48
C ALA A 12 4.27 2.40 3.67
N PHE A 13 3.38 3.20 3.07
CA PHE A 13 3.36 4.66 3.22
C PHE A 13 3.16 5.08 4.67
N MET A 14 2.17 4.52 5.37
CA MET A 14 1.94 4.79 6.80
C MET A 14 3.17 4.43 7.64
N LYS A 15 3.83 3.30 7.34
CA LYS A 15 5.06 2.91 8.02
C LYS A 15 6.22 3.88 7.76
N MET A 16 6.36 4.40 6.53
CA MET A 16 7.38 5.41 6.19
C MET A 16 7.15 6.74 6.92
N GLN A 17 5.89 7.10 7.18
CA GLN A 17 5.53 8.28 7.95
C GLN A 17 5.69 8.10 9.47
N GLY A 18 6.17 6.93 9.91
CA GLY A 18 6.46 6.64 11.31
C GLY A 18 5.33 5.93 12.07
N CYS A 19 4.23 5.54 11.41
CA CYS A 19 3.19 4.76 12.08
C CYS A 19 3.69 3.34 12.39
N SER A 20 3.40 2.87 13.60
CA SER A 20 3.74 1.51 14.04
C SER A 20 2.59 0.56 13.74
N LEU A 21 2.89 -0.57 13.08
CA LEU A 21 1.90 -1.62 12.84
C LEU A 21 1.64 -2.39 14.14
N GLU A 22 0.41 -2.32 14.65
CA GLU A 22 0.03 -3.01 15.89
C GLU A 22 -0.49 -4.42 15.60
N LYS A 23 -1.30 -4.57 14.55
CA LYS A 23 -1.97 -5.83 14.24
C LYS A 23 -2.18 -6.00 12.75
N PHE A 24 -2.13 -7.24 12.29
CA PHE A 24 -2.64 -7.64 10.98
C PHE A 24 -3.71 -8.71 11.17
N GLU A 25 -4.96 -8.40 10.83
CA GLU A 25 -6.10 -9.30 11.00
C GLU A 25 -7.10 -9.09 9.87
N ASN A 26 -7.77 -10.16 9.42
CA ASN A 26 -8.82 -10.10 8.41
C ASN A 26 -8.40 -9.33 7.12
N ARG A 27 -7.15 -9.49 6.69
CA ARG A 27 -6.56 -8.78 5.53
C ARG A 27 -6.56 -7.25 5.67
N ARG A 28 -6.46 -6.74 6.90
CA ARG A 28 -6.36 -5.32 7.21
C ARG A 28 -5.15 -5.09 8.11
N PHE A 29 -4.44 -4.01 7.82
CA PHE A 29 -3.33 -3.53 8.63
C PHE A 29 -3.88 -2.50 9.61
N PHE A 30 -3.59 -2.69 10.90
CA PHE A 30 -3.97 -1.79 11.96
C PHE A 30 -2.71 -1.09 12.48
N PHE A 31 -2.67 0.21 12.32
CA PHE A 31 -1.55 1.05 12.71
C PHE A 31 -1.95 1.92 13.90
N ALA A 32 -1.01 2.14 14.82
CA ALA A 32 -1.13 3.17 15.83
C ALA A 32 -1.00 4.55 15.14
N THR A 33 -2.10 5.28 15.04
CA THR A 33 -2.15 6.60 14.40
C THR A 33 -3.31 7.41 14.97
N GLU A 34 -3.14 8.74 15.01
CA GLU A 34 -4.17 9.69 15.43
C GLU A 34 -5.13 10.07 14.29
N LYS A 35 -4.73 9.80 13.03
CA LYS A 35 -5.53 10.10 11.83
C LYS A 35 -6.46 8.95 11.48
N THR A 36 -7.58 9.26 10.83
CA THR A 36 -8.49 8.21 10.35
C THR A 36 -7.88 7.48 9.15
N LEU A 37 -8.36 6.27 8.86
CA LEU A 37 -7.94 5.54 7.65
C LEU A 37 -8.22 6.33 6.36
N THR A 38 -9.35 7.05 6.31
CA THR A 38 -9.71 7.87 5.15
C THR A 38 -8.71 8.99 4.91
N ASP A 39 -8.21 9.63 5.96
CA ASP A 39 -7.20 10.69 5.83
C ASP A 39 -5.90 10.14 5.25
N TRP A 40 -5.49 8.95 5.71
CA TRP A 40 -4.32 8.26 5.16
C TRP A 40 -4.49 7.87 3.69
N GLU A 41 -5.68 7.44 3.29
CA GLU A 41 -5.98 7.13 1.89
C GLU A 41 -5.90 8.38 1.00
N ILE A 42 -6.38 9.53 1.50
CA ILE A 42 -6.28 10.81 0.79
C ILE A 42 -4.81 11.24 0.65
N GLU A 43 -4.04 11.20 1.74
CA GLU A 43 -2.62 11.57 1.72
C GLU A 43 -1.81 10.67 0.80
N TYR A 44 -2.03 9.35 0.89
CA TYR A 44 -1.37 8.39 0.02
C TYR A 44 -1.74 8.63 -1.45
N SER A 45 -3.02 8.86 -1.77
CA SER A 45 -3.47 9.12 -3.14
C SER A 45 -2.84 10.40 -3.74
N ASN A 46 -2.56 11.38 -2.91
CA ASN A 46 -1.87 12.62 -3.31
C ASN A 46 -0.33 12.47 -3.33
N SER A 47 0.21 11.38 -2.80
CA SER A 47 1.65 11.14 -2.74
C SER A 47 2.25 10.74 -4.09
N CYS A 48 3.56 10.97 -4.26
CA CYS A 48 4.30 10.42 -5.39
C CYS A 48 4.40 8.88 -5.34
N CYS A 49 4.25 8.27 -4.16
CA CYS A 49 4.28 6.82 -3.97
C CYS A 49 3.12 6.14 -4.68
N TYR A 50 1.91 6.72 -4.59
CA TYR A 50 0.75 6.18 -5.29
C TYR A 50 0.91 6.24 -6.82
N ARG A 51 1.46 7.34 -7.35
CA ARG A 51 1.79 7.45 -8.77
C ARG A 51 2.80 6.40 -9.22
N HIS A 52 3.85 6.16 -8.43
CA HIS A 52 4.81 5.08 -8.70
C HIS A 52 4.15 3.70 -8.67
N ASP A 53 3.24 3.45 -7.73
CA ASP A 53 2.54 2.16 -7.65
C ASP A 53 1.61 1.92 -8.85
N LEU A 54 0.95 2.97 -9.36
CA LEU A 54 0.19 2.90 -10.61
C LEU A 54 1.10 2.55 -11.79
N GLU A 55 2.23 3.23 -11.92
CA GLU A 55 3.20 2.97 -12.98
C GLU A 55 3.80 1.56 -12.89
N LEU A 56 4.13 1.09 -11.68
CA LEU A 56 4.55 -0.29 -11.43
C LEU A 56 3.46 -1.31 -11.81
N CYS A 57 2.20 -1.00 -11.54
CA CYS A 57 1.09 -1.87 -11.94
C CYS A 57 0.96 -1.94 -13.47
N GLU A 58 1.09 -0.82 -14.18
CA GLU A 58 1.10 -0.80 -15.65
C GLU A 58 2.31 -1.56 -16.21
N LEU A 59 3.50 -1.35 -15.64
CA LEU A 59 4.70 -2.08 -16.04
C LEU A 59 4.57 -3.59 -15.85
N ARG A 60 3.93 -4.04 -14.75
CA ARG A 60 3.67 -5.48 -14.52
C ARG A 60 2.71 -6.09 -15.55
N LYS A 61 1.82 -5.30 -16.14
CA LYS A 61 0.94 -5.77 -17.23
C LYS A 61 1.73 -5.94 -18.54
N LEU A 62 2.64 -5.00 -18.81
CA LEU A 62 3.46 -4.99 -20.02
C LEU A 62 4.59 -6.03 -19.96
N TYR A 63 5.18 -6.18 -18.79
CA TYR A 63 6.28 -7.09 -18.50
C TYR A 63 5.86 -8.03 -17.38
N PRO A 64 5.00 -9.02 -17.66
CA PRO A 64 4.66 -10.03 -16.67
C PRO A 64 5.95 -10.72 -16.27
N THR A 65 6.39 -10.49 -15.02
CA THR A 65 7.49 -11.23 -14.44
C THR A 65 7.09 -12.70 -14.47
N SER A 66 7.81 -13.50 -15.27
CA SER A 66 7.58 -14.93 -15.42
C SER A 66 7.39 -15.57 -14.04
N PRO A 67 6.40 -16.47 -13.85
CA PRO A 67 6.36 -17.23 -12.60
C PRO A 67 7.70 -17.96 -12.49
N ARG A 68 8.42 -17.70 -11.39
CA ARG A 68 9.60 -18.50 -11.06
C ARG A 68 9.16 -19.96 -11.06
N GLY A 69 9.63 -20.72 -12.05
CA GLY A 69 9.66 -22.18 -11.99
C GLY A 69 10.55 -22.65 -10.86
#